data_AF-A0A919YC15-F1
#
_entry.id   AF-A0A919YC15-F1
#
_cell.length_a   1.000
_cell.length_b   1.000
_cell.length_c   1.000
_cell.angle_alpha   90.00
_cell.angle_beta   90.00
_cell.angle_gamma   90.00
#
_symmetry.space_group_name_H-M   'P 1'
#
loop_
_entity.id
_entity.type
_entity.pdbx_description
1 polymer ?
#
loop_
_entity_poly.entity_id
_entity_poly.type
_entity_poly.pdbx_seq_one_letter_code
_entity_poly.pdbx_strand_id
1 'polypeptide(L)' 'MKYEDLKPGLPVRVATDHKSGYGGRGGIVLNVGTFHLISGEYRTGALVDIGENGLLVVAAEDLEIVDIDPPDLGWEEFDI' A
#
# COMPACT_ATOMS: atom_id res chain seq x y z
N MET A 1 5.82 8.93 -4.76
CA MET A 1 5.05 9.17 -6.02
C MET A 1 3.99 10.26 -5.79
N LYS A 2 3.19 10.65 -6.79
CA LYS A 2 2.06 11.57 -6.56
C LYS A 2 0.80 10.80 -6.18
N TYR A 3 -0.14 11.48 -5.51
CA TYR A 3 -1.42 10.88 -5.12
C TYR A 3 -2.26 10.46 -6.32
N GLU A 4 -2.21 11.22 -7.41
CA GLU A 4 -2.96 10.95 -8.66
C GLU A 4 -2.53 9.66 -9.36
N ASP A 5 -1.32 9.18 -9.08
CA ASP A 5 -0.78 7.95 -9.63
C ASP A 5 -1.30 6.71 -8.88
N LEU A 6 -1.85 6.89 -7.67
CA LEU A 6 -2.35 5.79 -6.84
C LEU A 6 -3.66 5.23 -7.40
N LYS A 7 -3.71 3.92 -7.54
CA LYS A 7 -4.91 3.17 -7.92
C LYS A 7 -4.91 1.80 -7.26
N PRO A 8 -6.09 1.24 -6.92
CA PRO A 8 -6.18 -0.15 -6.49
C PRO A 8 -5.51 -1.11 -7.49
N GLY A 9 -4.83 -2.13 -6.98
CA GLY A 9 -4.06 -3.09 -7.77
C GLY A 9 -2.66 -2.63 -8.17
N LEU A 10 -2.25 -1.40 -7.85
CA LEU A 10 -0.91 -0.92 -8.17
C LEU A 10 0.13 -1.58 -7.24
N PRO A 11 1.15 -2.27 -7.78
CA PRO A 11 2.29 -2.72 -7.00
C PRO A 11 3.14 -1.52 -6.59
N VAL A 12 3.40 -1.42 -5.28
CA VAL A 12 4.16 -0.33 -4.68
C VAL A 12 5.17 -0.88 -3.68
N ARG A 13 6.21 -0.09 -3.41
CA ARG A 13 7.16 -0.31 -2.33
C ARG A 13 7.12 0.88 -1.39
N VAL A 14 7.14 0.61 -0.10
CA VAL A 14 7.28 1.64 0.94
C VAL A 14 8.71 2.16 0.92
N ALA A 15 8.89 3.49 0.92
CA ALA A 15 10.21 4.12 0.93
C ALA A 15 11.10 3.56 2.05
N THR A 16 12.38 3.32 1.76
CA THR A 16 13.29 2.58 2.68
C THR A 16 13.49 3.29 4.02
N ASP A 17 13.41 4.61 4.00
CA ASP A 17 13.55 5.54 5.11
C ASP A 17 12.22 5.85 5.83
N HIS A 18 11.12 5.17 5.47
CA HIS A 18 9.82 5.37 6.08
C HIS A 18 9.79 4.96 7.56
N LYS A 19 9.26 5.86 8.40
CA LYS A 19 9.28 5.74 9.87
C LYS A 19 8.37 4.64 10.46
N SER A 20 7.56 3.98 9.63
CA SER A 20 6.67 2.90 10.11
C SER A 20 7.40 1.60 10.47
N GLY A 21 8.70 1.47 10.17
CA GLY A 21 9.45 0.22 10.31
C GLY A 21 9.18 -0.80 9.19
N TYR A 22 8.43 -0.40 8.15
CA TYR A 22 8.11 -1.22 6.97
C TYR A 22 8.85 -0.74 5.71
N GLY A 23 9.85 0.12 5.86
CA GLY A 23 10.63 0.63 4.74
C GLY A 23 11.25 -0.50 3.91
N GLY A 24 11.17 -0.36 2.59
CA GLY A 24 11.67 -1.33 1.61
C GLY A 24 10.74 -2.51 1.35
N ARG A 25 9.61 -2.64 2.07
CA ARG A 25 8.62 -3.69 1.81
C ARG A 25 7.75 -3.36 0.61
N GLY A 26 7.55 -4.36 -0.23
CA GLY A 26 6.60 -4.32 -1.35
C GLY A 26 5.18 -4.67 -0.89
N GLY A 27 4.21 -4.22 -1.65
CA GLY A 27 2.80 -4.48 -1.42
C GLY A 27 1.91 -4.06 -2.58
N ILE A 28 0.61 -4.27 -2.44
CA ILE A 28 -0.40 -3.88 -3.43
C ILE A 28 -1.32 -2.83 -2.81
N VAL A 29 -1.59 -1.76 -3.56
CA VAL A 29 -2.61 -0.77 -3.16
C VAL A 29 -3.99 -1.44 -3.20
N LEU A 30 -4.67 -1.49 -2.06
CA LEU A 30 -6.06 -1.98 -1.97
C LEU A 30 -7.07 -0.85 -2.17
N ASN A 31 -6.78 0.34 -1.61
CA ASN A 31 -7.68 1.48 -1.67
C ASN A 31 -6.90 2.80 -1.59
N VAL A 32 -7.50 3.89 -2.07
CA VAL A 32 -6.89 5.22 -2.14
C VAL A 32 -7.89 6.24 -1.59
N GLY A 33 -7.47 7.08 -0.66
CA GLY A 33 -8.38 8.00 0.00
C GLY A 33 -7.80 8.68 1.22
N THR A 34 -8.69 9.29 2.01
CA THR A 34 -8.38 9.80 3.34
C THR A 34 -8.86 8.81 4.38
N PHE A 35 -7.95 8.33 5.22
CA PHE A 35 -8.22 7.34 6.26
C PHE A 35 -8.16 8.00 7.63
N HIS A 36 -9.09 7.61 8.51
CA HIS A 36 -9.05 7.98 9.91
C HIS A 36 -8.29 6.90 10.68
N LEU A 37 -7.11 7.25 11.21
CA LEU A 37 -6.24 6.34 11.93
C LEU A 37 -6.69 6.19 13.38
N ILE A 38 -6.30 5.09 14.03
CA ILE A 38 -6.58 4.83 15.45
C ILE A 38 -5.97 5.92 16.36
N SER A 39 -4.90 6.59 15.91
CA SER A 39 -4.32 7.75 16.61
C SER A 39 -5.24 8.98 16.65
N GLY A 40 -6.36 8.97 15.91
CA GLY A 40 -7.26 10.11 15.72
C GLY A 40 -6.83 11.06 14.59
N GLU A 41 -5.72 10.74 13.91
CA GLU A 41 -5.22 11.53 12.79
C GLU A 41 -5.87 11.10 11.47
N TYR A 42 -6.03 12.06 10.56
CA TYR A 42 -6.43 11.78 9.18
C TYR A 42 -5.19 11.72 8.31
N ARG A 43 -5.12 10.69 7.44
CA ARG A 43 -4.03 10.54 6.47
C ARG A 43 -4.57 10.28 5.08
N THR A 44 -4.14 11.09 4.13
CA THR A 44 -4.46 10.93 2.70
C THR A 44 -3.35 10.13 2.01
N GLY A 45 -3.73 9.07 1.30
CA GLY A 45 -2.78 8.17 0.65
C GLY A 45 -3.41 6.87 0.19
N ALA A 46 -2.66 5.78 0.31
CA ALA A 46 -3.11 4.43 -0.03
C ALA A 46 -3.16 3.53 1.20
N LEU A 47 -4.15 2.65 1.22
CA LEU A 47 -4.15 1.43 2.02
C LEU A 47 -3.40 0.36 1.21
N VAL A 48 -2.28 -0.10 1.73
CA VAL A 48 -1.38 -1.05 1.07
C VAL A 48 -1.38 -2.36 1.84
N ASP A 49 -1.58 -3.46 1.14
CA ASP A 49 -1.35 -4.81 1.67
C ASP A 49 0.12 -5.16 1.49
N ILE A 50 0.83 -5.34 2.62
CA ILE A 50 2.24 -5.76 2.65
C ILE A 50 2.40 -7.25 3.01
N GLY A 51 1.38 -8.06 2.71
CA GLY A 51 1.33 -9.49 2.91
C GLY A 51 1.12 -9.89 4.36
N GLU A 52 1.86 -10.90 4.84
CA GLU A 52 1.76 -11.44 6.23
C GLU A 52 1.90 -10.39 7.34
N ASN A 53 2.39 -9.20 6.99
CA ASN A 53 2.63 -8.11 7.93
C ASN A 53 1.43 -7.14 8.07
N GLY A 54 0.33 -7.41 7.37
CA GLY A 54 -0.93 -6.72 7.52
C GLY A 54 -1.11 -5.52 6.58
N LEU A 55 -2.07 -4.67 6.93
CA LEU A 55 -2.47 -3.51 6.15
C LEU A 55 -1.80 -2.24 6.66
N LEU A 56 -1.30 -1.41 5.74
CA LEU A 56 -0.59 -0.19 6.06
C LEU A 56 -1.17 1.01 5.31
N VAL A 57 -1.50 2.08 6.04
CA VAL A 57 -1.88 3.36 5.42
C VAL A 57 -0.63 4.22 5.25
N VAL A 58 -0.27 4.50 3.99
CA VAL A 58 0.96 5.24 3.62
C VAL A 58 0.61 6.40 2.70
N ALA A 59 1.27 7.55 2.89
CA ALA A 59 1.11 8.69 1.99
C ALA A 59 1.72 8.38 0.61
N ALA A 60 1.23 9.03 -0.44
CA ALA A 60 1.73 8.79 -1.79
C ALA A 60 3.23 9.16 -1.93
N GLU A 61 3.70 10.16 -1.19
CA GLU A 61 5.10 10.58 -1.21
C GLU A 61 6.05 9.49 -0.71
N ASP A 62 5.61 8.69 0.25
CA ASP A 62 6.35 7.59 0.87
C ASP A 62 6.20 6.26 0.11
N LEU A 63 5.62 6.30 -1.09
CA LEU A 63 5.45 5.14 -1.97
C LEU A 63 6.27 5.30 -3.26
N GLU A 64 6.88 4.20 -3.65
CA GLU A 64 7.60 4.03 -4.89
C GLU A 64 6.84 3.04 -5.76
N ILE A 65 6.61 3.40 -7.03
CA ILE A 65 6.07 2.46 -8.02
C ILE A 65 7.17 1.44 -8.30
N VAL A 66 6.81 0.18 -8.29
CA VAL A 66 7.71 -0.91 -8.63
C VAL A 66 7.09 -1.71 -9.77
N ASP A 67 7.86 -1.89 -10.85
CA ASP A 67 7.58 -2.91 -11.86
C ASP A 67 7.89 -4.27 -11.25
N ILE A 68 6.95 -4.77 -10.45
CA ILE A 68 6.94 -6.18 -10.06
C ILE A 68 5.76 -6.78 -10.80
N ASP A 69 5.98 -7.94 -11.44
CA ASP A 69 4.87 -8.85 -11.68
C ASP A 69 4.10 -8.96 -10.36
N PRO A 70 2.78 -8.70 -10.35
CA PRO A 70 2.00 -8.76 -9.13
C PRO A 70 2.34 -10.09 -8.45
N PRO A 71 2.67 -10.11 -7.14
CA PRO A 71 2.85 -11.38 -6.45
C PRO A 71 1.62 -12.23 -6.75
N ASP A 72 1.82 -13.48 -7.17
CA ASP A 72 0.73 -14.45 -7.40
C ASP A 72 -0.26 -14.24 -6.26
N LEU A 73 -1.41 -13.65 -6.60
CA LEU A 73 -2.45 -13.38 -5.63
C LEU A 73 -2.85 -14.76 -5.14
N GLY A 74 -2.37 -15.15 -3.96
CA GLY A 74 -2.78 -16.36 -3.24
C GLY A 74 -4.23 -16.28 -2.77
N TRP A 75 -5.06 -15.53 -3.49
CA TRP A 75 -6.50 -15.59 -3.47
C TRP A 75 -6.85 -16.56 -4.57
N GLU A 76 -6.95 -17.86 -4.23
CA GLU A 76 -7.79 -18.76 -5.00
C GLU A 76 -9.11 -18.01 -5.24
N GLU A 77 -9.40 -17.71 -6.50
CA GLU A 77 -10.72 -17.29 -6.93
C GLU A 77 -11.69 -18.38 -6.45
N PHE A 78 -12.36 -18.14 -5.32
CA PHE A 78 -13.53 -18.92 -4.99
C PHE A 78 -14.63 -18.44 -5.94
N ASP A 79 -14.86 -19.22 -7.00
CA ASP A 79 -16.13 -19.22 -7.74
C ASP A 79 -17.27 -19.43 -6.71
N ILE A 80 -18.18 -18.45 -6.62
CA ILE A 80 -19.43 -18.54 -5.85
C ILE A 80 -20.56 -18.94 -6.81
#